data_AF-A0A6L7Z736-F1
#
_entry.id   AF-A0A6L7Z736-F1
#
_cell.length_a   1.000
_cell.length_b   1.000
_cell.length_c   1.000
_cell.angle_alpha   90.00
_cell.angle_beta   90.00
_cell.angle_gamma   90.00
#
_symmetry.space_group_name_H-M   'P 1'
#
loop_
_entity.id
_entity.type
_entity.pdbx_description
1 polymer ?
#
loop_
_entity_poly.entity_id
_entity_poly.type
_entity_poly.pdbx_seq_one_letter_code
_entity_poly.pdbx_strand_id
1 'polypeptide(L)'
;MARGCAACVLDDPRPQQRSSTGPRQRKLQPPRTPPMFTPARKKLLLAVLVLSFGVQTGLVYSDVRSEPLSQAAREGRALWQAYACQTCHQFYGQGGFLGPDLTHAASRVDSTRLVSLLTVGSGQMPPLGFSDAESAAMAAFLREMDRPEIGRGELR
;
A
#
# COMPACT_ATOMS: atom_id res chain seq x y z
N MET A 1 31.15 -7.46 79.18
CA MET A 1 32.04 -8.03 80.23
C MET A 1 31.84 -9.54 80.17
N ALA A 2 32.81 -10.43 80.09
CA ALA A 2 34.26 -10.35 80.06
C ALA A 2 34.77 -11.76 79.68
N ARG A 3 35.91 -11.81 78.95
CA ARG A 3 36.97 -12.84 79.00
C ARG A 3 36.59 -14.25 78.51
N GLY A 4 37.40 -14.97 77.73
CA GLY A 4 38.81 -14.83 77.43
C GLY A 4 39.46 -16.22 77.45
N CYS A 5 39.98 -16.64 76.29
CA CYS A 5 41.21 -17.41 76.01
C CYS A 5 41.63 -18.65 76.85
N ALA A 6 41.89 -19.77 76.14
CA ALA A 6 43.16 -20.55 76.12
C ALA A 6 42.96 -21.76 75.17
N ALA A 7 43.58 -21.87 73.99
CA ALA A 7 44.99 -22.11 73.63
C ALA A 7 45.44 -23.59 73.72
N CYS A 8 46.34 -23.95 72.77
CA CYS A 8 47.10 -25.21 72.57
C CYS A 8 46.47 -26.19 71.56
N VAL A 9 46.79 -26.14 70.25
CA VAL A 9 48.02 -26.58 69.54
C VAL A 9 48.21 -28.10 69.60
N LEU A 10 48.10 -28.78 68.43
CA LEU A 10 49.11 -29.67 67.84
C LEU A 10 48.57 -30.37 66.58
N ASP A 11 49.50 -30.69 65.68
CA ASP A 11 49.42 -31.54 64.50
C ASP A 11 48.87 -30.97 63.17
N ASP A 12 49.81 -30.48 62.35
CA ASP A 12 49.79 -30.64 60.89
C ASP A 12 50.64 -31.89 60.59
N PRO A 13 50.16 -32.86 59.80
CA PRO A 13 50.50 -32.83 58.38
C PRO A 13 49.42 -33.42 57.47
N ARG A 14 49.01 -32.67 56.43
CA ARG A 14 49.17 -33.11 55.02
C ARG A 14 48.31 -32.27 54.06
N PRO A 15 48.87 -31.87 52.90
CA PRO A 15 48.11 -31.21 51.85
C PRO A 15 47.25 -32.26 51.15
N GLN A 16 45.92 -32.21 51.35
CA GLN A 16 45.01 -32.89 50.42
C GLN A 16 44.98 -32.12 49.11
N GLN A 17 45.97 -32.41 48.25
CA GLN A 17 45.84 -32.19 46.82
C GLN A 17 44.61 -32.98 46.34
N ARG A 18 43.47 -32.30 46.22
CA ARG A 18 42.35 -32.80 45.42
C ARG A 18 42.82 -32.79 43.97
N SER A 19 43.26 -33.95 43.51
CA SER A 19 43.53 -34.26 42.11
C SER A 19 42.22 -34.12 41.32
N SER A 20 41.96 -32.92 40.81
CA SER A 20 40.89 -32.68 39.85
C SER A 20 41.33 -33.13 38.46
N THR A 21 41.57 -34.42 38.28
CA THR A 21 41.67 -35.05 36.95
C THR A 21 40.25 -35.27 36.41
N GLY A 22 39.59 -34.18 36.07
CA GLY A 22 38.46 -34.20 35.13
C GLY A 22 39.01 -34.17 33.70
N PRO A 23 38.37 -34.84 32.72
CA PRO A 23 38.80 -34.78 31.33
C PRO A 23 38.80 -33.31 30.87
N ARG A 24 39.88 -32.85 30.22
CA ARG A 24 39.98 -31.50 29.63
C ARG A 24 38.77 -31.30 28.72
N GLN A 25 37.75 -30.59 29.19
CA GLN A 25 36.67 -30.15 28.34
C GLN A 25 37.26 -29.11 27.38
N ARG A 26 37.61 -29.58 26.18
CA ARG A 26 37.91 -28.71 25.05
C ARG A 26 36.63 -27.92 24.79
N LYS A 27 36.56 -26.67 25.28
CA LYS A 27 35.47 -25.74 24.95
C LYS A 27 35.33 -25.72 23.44
N LEU A 28 34.32 -26.41 22.91
CA LEU A 28 33.92 -26.27 21.51
C LEU A 28 33.44 -24.83 21.37
N GLN A 29 34.22 -24.01 20.67
CA GLN A 29 33.78 -22.67 20.31
C GLN A 29 32.67 -22.85 19.26
N PRO A 30 31.45 -22.32 19.46
CA PRO A 30 30.41 -22.41 18.44
C PRO A 30 30.87 -21.70 17.16
N PRO A 31 30.44 -22.16 15.96
CA PRO A 31 30.80 -21.52 14.71
C PRO A 31 30.36 -20.05 14.75
N ARG A 32 31.31 -19.14 14.53
CA ARG A 32 31.02 -17.70 14.44
C ARG A 32 30.27 -17.46 13.13
N THR A 33 28.95 -17.55 13.16
CA THR A 33 28.15 -17.01 12.06
C THR A 33 28.26 -15.49 12.11
N PRO A 34 28.71 -14.82 11.03
CA PRO A 34 28.74 -13.37 11.03
C PRO A 34 27.31 -12.86 11.19
N PRO A 35 27.05 -11.87 12.07
CA PRO A 35 25.71 -11.36 12.28
C PRO A 35 25.15 -10.86 10.95
N MET A 36 24.04 -11.46 10.53
CA MET A 36 23.41 -11.20 9.22
C MET A 36 23.09 -9.70 9.02
N PHE A 37 22.89 -8.97 10.13
CA PHE A 37 22.51 -7.56 10.17
C PHE A 37 23.57 -6.65 10.83
N THR A 38 24.71 -6.45 10.17
CA THR A 38 25.66 -5.42 10.58
C THR A 38 25.15 -4.00 10.25
N PRO A 39 25.54 -2.96 11.00
CA PRO A 39 25.16 -1.58 10.69
C PRO A 39 25.49 -1.15 9.26
N ALA A 40 26.60 -1.66 8.71
CA ALA A 40 27.00 -1.41 7.32
C ALA A 40 26.07 -2.09 6.31
N ARG A 41 25.66 -3.35 6.56
CA ARG A 41 24.70 -4.07 5.71
C ARG A 41 23.32 -3.40 5.72
N LYS A 42 22.88 -2.86 6.86
CA LYS A 42 21.62 -2.11 6.96
C LYS A 42 21.64 -0.82 6.13
N LYS A 43 22.73 -0.04 6.20
CA LYS A 43 22.90 1.17 5.38
C LYS A 43 22.91 0.85 3.88
N LEU A 44 23.58 -0.22 3.49
CA LEU A 44 23.60 -0.69 2.10
C LEU A 44 22.20 -1.10 1.62
N LEU A 45 21.49 -1.92 2.41
CA LEU A 45 20.12 -2.34 2.09
C LEU A 45 19.17 -1.13 1.95
N LEU A 46 19.26 -0.16 2.86
CA LEU A 46 18.43 1.05 2.82
C LEU A 46 18.75 1.90 1.58
N ALA A 47 20.03 2.07 1.25
CA ALA A 47 20.45 2.81 0.07
C ALA A 47 19.94 2.15 -1.23
N VAL A 48 20.01 0.82 -1.31
CA VAL A 48 19.46 0.06 -2.45
C VAL A 48 17.95 0.25 -2.55
N LEU A 49 17.21 0.17 -1.44
CA LEU A 49 15.76 0.38 -1.43
C LEU A 49 15.37 1.79 -1.91
N VAL A 50 16.08 2.82 -1.44
CA VAL A 50 15.83 4.21 -1.85
C VAL A 50 16.16 4.42 -3.33
N LEU A 51 17.27 3.85 -3.81
CA LEU A 51 17.63 3.89 -5.23
C LEU A 51 16.60 3.17 -6.10
N SER A 52 16.18 1.96 -5.72
CA SER A 52 15.15 1.21 -6.45
C SER A 52 13.83 1.97 -6.50
N PHE A 53 13.37 2.55 -5.39
CA PHE A 53 12.15 3.35 -5.35
C PHE A 53 12.28 4.61 -6.21
N GLY A 54 13.41 5.32 -6.13
CA GLY A 54 13.68 6.51 -6.93
C GLY A 54 13.71 6.22 -8.43
N VAL A 55 14.37 5.12 -8.84
CA VAL A 55 14.40 4.67 -10.24
C VAL A 55 13.01 4.26 -10.71
N GLN A 56 12.28 3.47 -9.90
CA GLN A 56 10.92 3.05 -10.25
C GLN A 56 9.98 4.25 -10.41
N THR A 57 10.07 5.23 -9.50
CA THR A 57 9.32 6.48 -9.58
C THR A 57 9.69 7.24 -10.85
N GLY A 58 10.98 7.45 -11.10
CA GLY A 58 11.46 8.15 -12.30
C GLY A 58 10.95 7.50 -13.59
N LEU A 59 11.02 6.18 -13.70
CA LEU A 59 10.52 5.44 -14.86
C LEU A 59 9.00 5.62 -15.05
N VAL A 60 8.21 5.49 -13.98
CA VAL A 60 6.75 5.66 -14.04
C VAL A 60 6.35 7.07 -14.46
N TYR A 61 7.03 8.10 -13.97
CA TYR A 61 6.71 9.50 -14.31
C TYR A 61 7.25 9.92 -15.69
N SER A 62 8.29 9.25 -16.19
CA SER A 62 8.84 9.52 -17.52
C SER A 62 8.06 8.86 -18.67
N ASP A 63 7.24 7.85 -18.34
CA ASP A 63 6.37 7.20 -19.31
C ASP A 63 5.15 8.08 -19.59
N VAL A 64 5.08 8.64 -20.80
CA VAL A 64 3.94 9.44 -21.25
C VAL A 64 2.80 8.47 -21.54
N ARG A 65 2.07 8.04 -20.50
CA ARG A 65 0.92 7.14 -20.66
C ARG A 65 -0.09 7.78 -21.62
N SER A 66 -0.25 7.19 -22.79
CA SER A 66 -1.34 7.51 -23.70
C SER A 66 -2.64 7.03 -23.06
N GLU A 67 -3.36 7.93 -22.41
CA GLU A 67 -4.72 7.67 -21.93
C GLU A 67 -5.55 7.20 -23.15
N PRO A 68 -6.13 5.99 -23.14
CA PRO A 68 -6.87 5.45 -24.29
C PRO A 68 -8.19 6.18 -24.55
N LEU A 69 -8.49 7.24 -23.78
CA LEU A 69 -9.72 7.98 -23.88
C LEU A 69 -9.73 9.00 -25.03
N SER A 70 -10.87 9.12 -25.70
CA SER A 70 -11.08 10.24 -26.64
C SER A 70 -11.08 11.59 -25.91
N GLN A 71 -10.85 12.69 -26.64
CA GLN A 71 -10.90 14.04 -26.06
C GLN A 71 -12.24 14.31 -25.35
N ALA A 72 -13.36 13.93 -25.98
CA ALA A 72 -14.68 14.09 -25.39
C ALA A 72 -14.86 13.26 -24.10
N ALA A 73 -14.33 12.04 -24.05
CA ALA A 73 -14.37 11.23 -22.85
C ALA A 73 -13.47 11.76 -21.73
N ARG A 74 -12.33 12.40 -22.06
CA ARG A 74 -11.50 13.11 -21.06
C ARG A 74 -12.24 14.29 -20.45
N GLU A 75 -12.97 15.06 -21.26
CA GLU A 75 -13.83 16.13 -20.77
C GLU A 75 -14.95 15.58 -19.88
N GLY A 76 -15.61 14.49 -20.29
CA GLY A 76 -16.60 13.80 -19.47
C GLY A 76 -16.04 13.28 -18.14
N ARG A 77 -14.81 12.75 -18.13
CA ARG A 77 -14.09 12.36 -16.90
C ARG A 77 -13.83 13.56 -15.99
N ALA A 78 -13.42 14.70 -16.55
CA ALA A 78 -13.18 15.91 -15.78
C ALA A 78 -14.48 16.39 -15.12
N LEU A 79 -15.60 16.37 -15.85
CA LEU A 79 -16.92 16.67 -15.30
C LEU A 79 -17.33 15.68 -14.20
N TRP A 80 -17.11 14.38 -14.42
CA TRP A 80 -17.38 13.34 -13.43
C TRP A 80 -16.68 13.63 -12.09
N GLN A 81 -15.41 14.03 -12.15
CA GLN A 81 -14.62 14.38 -10.97
C GLN A 81 -15.06 15.72 -10.36
N ALA A 82 -15.31 16.73 -11.18
CA ALA A 82 -15.70 18.07 -10.74
C ALA A 82 -17.04 18.08 -10.00
N TYR A 83 -18.00 17.30 -10.47
CA TYR A 83 -19.33 17.14 -9.84
C TYR A 83 -19.36 16.02 -8.79
N ALA A 84 -18.21 15.43 -8.47
CA ALA A 84 -18.04 14.39 -7.46
C ALA A 84 -19.00 13.19 -7.62
N CYS A 85 -19.31 12.81 -8.86
CA CYS A 85 -20.28 11.76 -9.18
C CYS A 85 -19.92 10.41 -8.55
N GLN A 86 -18.63 10.13 -8.36
CA GLN A 86 -18.10 8.95 -7.66
C GLN A 86 -18.54 8.82 -6.20
N THR A 87 -19.01 9.91 -5.59
CA THR A 87 -19.48 9.91 -4.20
C THR A 87 -20.78 9.15 -4.04
N CYS A 88 -21.60 9.13 -5.11
CA CYS A 88 -22.90 8.46 -5.11
C CYS A 88 -22.93 7.26 -6.05
N HIS A 89 -22.19 7.30 -7.14
CA HIS A 89 -22.19 6.27 -8.18
C HIS A 89 -20.88 5.51 -8.25
N GLN A 90 -20.92 4.35 -8.92
CA GLN A 90 -19.80 3.42 -9.00
C GLN A 90 -19.37 3.16 -10.42
N PHE A 91 -18.10 2.79 -10.56
CA PHE A 91 -17.57 2.03 -11.68
C PHE A 91 -16.82 0.82 -11.13
N TYR A 92 -17.16 -0.37 -11.61
CA TYR A 92 -16.56 -1.66 -11.26
C TYR A 92 -16.48 -1.89 -9.74
N GLY A 93 -17.54 -1.50 -9.01
CA GLY A 93 -17.61 -1.59 -7.55
C GLY A 93 -16.83 -0.51 -6.78
N GLN A 94 -16.24 0.46 -7.48
CA GLN A 94 -15.47 1.55 -6.88
C GLN A 94 -16.30 2.85 -6.91
N GLY A 95 -16.53 3.43 -5.74
CA GLY A 95 -17.34 4.65 -5.55
C GLY A 95 -18.43 4.46 -4.50
N GLY A 96 -19.38 5.38 -4.45
CA GLY A 96 -20.50 5.33 -3.50
C GLY A 96 -21.64 4.43 -3.94
N PHE A 97 -22.43 3.94 -2.99
CA PHE A 97 -23.53 3.00 -3.24
C PHE A 97 -24.93 3.66 -3.17
N LEU A 98 -25.00 4.99 -3.13
CA LEU A 98 -26.29 5.70 -3.04
C LEU A 98 -27.06 5.66 -4.36
N GLY A 99 -26.34 5.77 -5.48
CA GLY A 99 -26.85 5.66 -6.83
C GLY A 99 -26.51 4.31 -7.46
N PRO A 100 -27.14 3.97 -8.59
CA PRO A 100 -26.83 2.76 -9.33
C PRO A 100 -25.40 2.75 -9.88
N ASP A 101 -24.82 1.56 -10.00
CA ASP A 101 -23.54 1.33 -10.66
C ASP A 101 -23.59 1.70 -12.15
N LEU A 102 -22.65 2.51 -12.61
CA LEU A 102 -22.60 3.04 -13.98
C LEU A 102 -21.62 2.30 -14.91
N THR A 103 -21.02 1.20 -14.45
CA THR A 103 -20.09 0.33 -15.23
C THR A 103 -20.53 0.00 -16.65
N HIS A 104 -21.83 -0.20 -16.84
CA HIS A 104 -22.44 -0.46 -18.15
C HIS A 104 -23.63 0.46 -18.39
N ALA A 105 -23.52 1.73 -17.97
CA ALA A 105 -24.62 2.68 -18.08
C ALA A 105 -24.93 3.03 -19.53
N ALA A 106 -23.91 3.13 -20.40
CA ALA A 106 -24.12 3.59 -21.76
C ALA A 106 -24.91 2.59 -22.62
N SER A 107 -24.82 1.29 -22.30
CA SER A 107 -25.64 0.24 -22.92
C SER A 107 -27.06 0.13 -22.35
N ARG A 108 -27.32 0.67 -21.16
CA ARG A 108 -28.62 0.56 -20.47
C ARG A 108 -29.47 1.82 -20.53
N VAL A 109 -28.83 2.99 -20.67
CA VAL A 109 -29.50 4.30 -20.59
C VAL A 109 -29.44 4.96 -21.96
N ASP A 110 -30.60 5.34 -22.49
CA ASP A 110 -30.66 6.07 -23.76
C ASP A 110 -30.15 7.51 -23.59
N SER A 111 -29.74 8.13 -24.69
CA SER A 111 -29.15 9.48 -24.68
C SER A 111 -30.11 10.54 -24.16
N THR A 112 -31.41 10.44 -24.45
CA THR A 112 -32.40 11.43 -24.01
C THR A 112 -32.65 11.35 -22.51
N ARG A 113 -32.69 10.12 -21.98
CA ARG A 113 -32.80 9.88 -20.54
C ARG A 113 -31.54 10.32 -19.81
N LEU A 114 -30.36 10.09 -20.37
CA LEU A 114 -29.11 10.57 -19.78
C LEU A 114 -29.10 12.10 -19.66
N VAL A 115 -29.45 12.82 -20.72
CA VAL A 115 -29.56 14.29 -20.69
C VAL A 115 -30.56 14.74 -19.64
N SER A 116 -31.73 14.10 -19.58
CA SER A 116 -32.75 14.41 -18.56
C SER A 116 -32.25 14.20 -17.13
N LEU A 117 -31.51 13.11 -16.87
CA LEU A 117 -30.93 12.84 -15.56
C LEU A 117 -29.88 13.88 -15.16
N LEU A 118 -29.04 14.33 -16.09
CA LEU A 118 -27.99 15.30 -15.82
C LEU A 118 -28.53 16.74 -15.67
N THR A 119 -29.59 17.08 -16.40
CA THR A 119 -30.19 18.43 -16.36
C THR A 119 -31.17 18.60 -15.21
N VAL A 120 -32.12 17.67 -15.07
CA VAL A 120 -33.24 17.77 -14.12
C VAL A 120 -33.00 16.97 -12.84
N GLY A 121 -32.16 15.94 -12.88
CA GLY A 121 -31.98 15.02 -11.76
C GLY A 121 -33.07 13.95 -11.67
N SER A 122 -32.99 13.11 -10.63
CA SER A 122 -33.98 12.06 -10.36
C SER A 122 -33.90 11.59 -8.91
N GLY A 123 -35.00 11.73 -8.16
CA GLY A 123 -35.06 11.31 -6.77
C GLY A 123 -34.03 12.04 -5.91
N GLN A 124 -33.02 11.30 -5.41
CA GLN A 124 -31.92 11.87 -4.62
C GLN A 124 -30.77 12.42 -5.48
N MET A 125 -30.75 12.14 -6.80
CA MET A 125 -29.78 12.70 -7.71
C MET A 125 -30.16 14.16 -8.01
N PRO A 126 -29.33 15.15 -7.64
CA PRO A 126 -29.66 16.56 -7.83
C PRO A 126 -29.59 16.97 -9.32
N PRO A 127 -30.31 18.03 -9.72
CA PRO A 127 -30.12 18.65 -11.03
C PRO A 127 -28.72 19.25 -11.12
N LEU A 128 -27.97 18.90 -12.18
CA LEU A 128 -26.61 19.43 -12.39
C LEU A 128 -26.58 20.56 -13.44
N GLY A 129 -27.64 20.71 -14.22
CA GLY A 129 -27.78 21.79 -15.21
C GLY A 129 -26.81 21.70 -16.38
N PHE A 130 -26.38 20.49 -16.74
CA PHE A 130 -25.42 20.28 -17.84
C PHE A 130 -25.97 20.82 -19.15
N SER A 131 -25.11 21.49 -19.92
CA SER A 131 -25.36 21.82 -21.32
C SER A 131 -25.39 20.56 -22.20
N ASP A 132 -25.86 20.71 -23.45
CA ASP A 132 -25.86 19.63 -24.42
C ASP A 132 -24.44 19.11 -24.69
N ALA A 133 -23.46 20.00 -24.73
CA ALA A 133 -22.05 19.66 -24.94
C ALA A 133 -21.48 18.84 -23.76
N GLU A 134 -21.75 19.27 -22.52
CA GLU A 134 -21.32 18.55 -21.32
C GLU A 134 -22.01 17.19 -21.20
N SER A 135 -23.30 17.12 -21.54
CA SER A 135 -24.04 15.86 -21.57
C SER A 135 -23.48 14.91 -22.64
N ALA A 136 -23.09 15.42 -23.80
CA ALA A 136 -22.45 14.63 -24.85
C ALA A 136 -21.06 14.12 -24.44
N ALA A 137 -20.27 14.96 -23.77
CA ALA A 137 -18.97 14.58 -23.21
C ALA A 137 -19.11 13.50 -22.12
N MET A 138 -20.07 13.66 -21.21
CA MET A 138 -20.42 12.65 -20.20
C MET A 138 -20.86 11.33 -20.87
N ALA A 139 -21.70 11.40 -21.90
CA ALA A 139 -22.12 10.21 -22.66
C ALA A 139 -20.93 9.51 -23.33
N ALA A 140 -19.97 10.27 -23.87
CA ALA A 140 -18.75 9.72 -24.45
C ALA A 140 -17.90 9.00 -23.39
N PHE A 141 -17.74 9.62 -22.22
CA PHE A 141 -17.06 9.00 -21.09
C PHE A 141 -17.72 7.70 -20.65
N LEU A 142 -19.05 7.68 -20.46
CA LEU A 142 -19.78 6.46 -20.09
C LEU A 142 -19.62 5.35 -21.14
N ARG A 143 -19.68 5.67 -22.44
CA ARG A 143 -19.46 4.68 -23.51
C ARG A 143 -18.06 4.07 -23.49
N GLU A 144 -17.05 4.85 -23.14
CA GLU A 144 -15.69 4.34 -23.06
C GLU A 144 -15.46 3.55 -21.77
N MET A 145 -16.14 3.91 -20.68
CA MET A 145 -16.15 3.13 -19.44
C MET A 145 -16.89 1.79 -19.57
N ASP A 146 -17.88 1.67 -20.46
CA ASP A 146 -18.53 0.39 -20.79
C ASP A 146 -17.55 -0.62 -21.42
N ARG A 147 -16.40 -0.17 -21.96
CA ARG A 147 -15.40 -1.04 -22.60
C ARG A 147 -14.58 -1.81 -21.55
N PRO A 148 -14.53 -3.14 -21.63
CA PRO A 148 -13.86 -3.98 -20.62
C PRO A 148 -12.33 -3.80 -20.58
N GLU A 149 -11.72 -3.23 -21.63
CA GLU A 149 -10.29 -2.92 -21.68
C GLU A 149 -9.93 -1.63 -20.94
N ILE A 150 -10.87 -0.70 -20.79
CA ILE A 150 -10.63 0.63 -20.19
C ILE A 150 -11.12 0.62 -18.73
N GLY A 151 -12.28 0.01 -18.48
CA GLY A 151 -12.93 0.11 -17.20
C GLY A 151 -12.37 -0.77 -16.07
N ARG A 152 -11.66 -1.87 -16.37
CA ARG A 152 -11.18 -2.83 -15.36
C ARG A 152 -9.96 -2.39 -14.52
N GLY A 153 -9.51 -1.15 -14.65
CA GLY A 153 -8.51 -0.57 -13.75
C GLY A 153 -7.22 -0.08 -14.40
N GLU A 154 -7.13 -0.04 -15.72
CA GLU A 154 -6.01 0.60 -16.45
C GLU A 154 -5.94 2.13 -16.28
N LEU A 155 -7.02 2.79 -15.83
CA LEU A 155 -7.08 4.26 -15.71
C LEU A 155 -6.57 4.79 -14.36
N ARG A 156 -5.50 4.18 -13.83
CA ARG A 156 -4.81 4.60 -12.60
C ARG A 156 -3.62 5.51 -12.89
#